data_AF-A0A2V8FME6-F1
#
_entry.id   AF-A0A2V8FME6-F1
#
_cell.length_a   1.000
_cell.length_b   1.000
_cell.length_c   1.000
_cell.angle_alpha   90.00
_cell.angle_beta   90.00
_cell.angle_gamma   90.00
#
_symmetry.space_group_name_H-M   'P 1'
#
loop_
_entity.id
_entity.type
_entity.pdbx_description
1 polymer ?
#
loop_
_entity_poly.entity_id
_entity_poly.type
_entity_poly.pdbx_seq_one_letter_code
_entity_poly.pdbx_strand_id
1 'polypeptide(L)' 'MRLIERFTRVDADTLLYEFTVDDPTVWTRPWTAAIPMAKTNEQLYEYACHEGNYGMHGILAGARAGEKAR' A
#
# COMPACT_ATOMS: atom_id res chain seq x y z
N MET A 1 15.97 6.83 7.38
CA MET A 1 14.79 7.11 6.53
C MET A 1 14.11 8.43 6.89
N ARG A 2 13.95 9.29 5.88
CA ARG A 2 13.08 10.48 5.88
C ARG A 2 12.18 10.41 4.64
N LEU A 3 10.88 10.56 4.83
CA LEU A 3 9.90 10.69 3.74
C LEU A 3 9.44 12.15 3.68
N ILE A 4 9.48 12.75 2.49
CA ILE A 4 8.99 14.11 2.25
C ILE A 4 7.86 14.03 1.23
N GLU A 5 6.66 14.42 1.65
CA GLU A 5 5.45 14.36 0.83
C GLU A 5 4.99 15.77 0.42
N ARG A 6 4.52 15.90 -0.82
CA ARG A 6 3.96 17.12 -1.38
C ARG A 6 2.68 16.80 -2.15
N PHE A 7 1.61 17.50 -1.80
CA PHE A 7 0.33 17.43 -2.49
C PHE A 7 0.08 18.75 -3.20
N THR A 8 -0.06 18.70 -4.52
CA THR A 8 -0.28 19.88 -5.37
C THR A 8 -1.52 19.66 -6.21
N ARG A 9 -2.54 20.51 -6.06
CA ARG A 9 -3.67 20.50 -7.00
C ARG A 9 -3.21 21.17 -8.29
N VAL A 10 -3.07 20.39 -9.36
CA VAL A 10 -2.55 20.88 -10.65
C VAL A 10 -3.66 21.39 -11.58
N ASP A 11 -4.88 20.91 -11.38
CA ASP A 11 -6.08 21.37 -12.07
C ASP A 11 -7.37 21.07 -11.27
N ALA A 12 -8.54 21.17 -11.90
CA ALA A 12 -9.83 20.96 -11.25
C ALA A 12 -10.06 19.51 -10.78
N ASP A 13 -9.44 18.54 -11.45
CA ASP A 13 -9.75 17.12 -11.33
C ASP A 13 -8.51 16.24 -11.00
N THR A 14 -7.32 16.85 -10.88
CA THR A 14 -6.07 16.14 -10.59
C THR A 14 -5.34 16.71 -9.37
N LEU A 15 -5.02 15.83 -8.43
CA LEU A 15 -4.07 16.09 -7.34
C LEU A 15 -2.77 15.36 -7.64
N LEU A 16 -1.66 16.08 -7.80
CA LEU A 16 -0.34 15.49 -7.93
C LEU A 16 0.22 15.22 -6.53
N TYR A 17 0.42 13.95 -6.21
CA TYR A 17 1.10 13.50 -5.00
C TYR A 17 2.54 13.13 -5.34
N GLU A 18 3.49 13.86 -4.78
CA GLU A 18 4.91 13.58 -4.92
C GLU A 18 5.48 13.17 -3.56
N PHE A 19 6.32 12.14 -3.55
CA PHE A 19 7.07 11.79 -2.36
C PHE A 19 8.53 11.50 -2.70
N THR A 20 9.41 11.98 -1.82
CA THR A 20 10.85 11.70 -1.89
C THR A 20 11.24 10.79 -0.73
N VAL A 21 11.88 9.68 -1.05
CA VAL A 21 12.47 8.76 -0.08
C VAL A 21 13.95 9.10 0.07
N ASP A 22 14.34 9.52 1.26
CA ASP A 22 15.73 9.76 1.65
C ASP A 22 16.13 8.72 2.71
N ASP A 23 16.74 7.62 2.26
CA ASP A 23 17.23 6.57 3.14
C ASP A 23 18.59 6.01 2.70
N PRO A 24 19.71 6.56 3.21
CA PRO A 24 21.04 6.18 2.76
C PRO A 24 21.47 4.76 3.21
N THR A 25 20.73 4.14 4.13
CA THR A 25 20.98 2.75 4.55
C THR A 25 20.44 1.73 3.54
N VAL A 26 19.50 2.14 2.67
CA VAL A 26 18.84 1.27 1.69
C VAL A 26 19.20 1.69 0.25
N TRP A 27 19.24 3.00 -0.03
CA TRP A 27 19.42 3.55 -1.37
C TRP A 27 20.70 4.38 -1.48
N THR A 28 21.35 4.34 -2.64
CA THR A 28 22.60 5.09 -2.90
C THR A 28 22.38 6.60 -3.05
N ARG A 29 21.14 7.04 -3.28
CA ARG A 29 20.74 8.45 -3.35
C ARG A 29 19.23 8.58 -3.10
N PRO A 30 18.75 9.75 -2.64
CA PRO A 30 17.32 10.02 -2.58
C PRO A 30 16.68 9.92 -3.97
N TRP A 31 15.42 9.49 -3.99
CA TRP A 31 14.63 9.41 -5.22
C TRP A 31 13.20 9.89 -4.96
N THR A 32 12.55 10.35 -6.03
CA THR A 32 11.22 10.95 -5.98
C THR A 32 10.30 10.20 -6.93
N ALA A 33 9.09 9.90 -6.47
CA ALA A 33 7.99 9.42 -7.31
C ALA A 33 6.86 10.45 -7.33
N ALA A 34 6.11 10.44 -8.43
CA ALA A 34 4.97 11.31 -8.66
C ALA A 34 3.77 10.46 -9.08
N ILE A 35 2.65 10.63 -8.38
CA ILE A 35 1.40 9.89 -8.58
C ILE A 35 0.30 10.92 -8.87
N PRO A 36 -0.18 11.03 -10.12
CA PRO A 36 -1.37 11.81 -10.42
C PRO A 36 -2.60 11.08 -9.89
N MET A 37 -3.28 11.68 -8.92
CA MET A 37 -4.51 11.16 -8.34
C MET A 37 -5.71 11.85 -8.98
N ALA A 38 -6.60 11.06 -9.58
CA ALA A 38 -7.86 11.55 -10.13
C ALA A 38 -8.85 11.87 -9.01
N LYS A 39 -9.58 12.98 -9.16
CA LYS A 39 -10.67 13.35 -8.28
C LYS A 39 -11.78 12.29 -8.34
N THR A 40 -12.29 11.91 -7.18
CA THR A 40 -13.39 10.97 -7.04
C THR A 40 -14.38 11.46 -5.99
N ASN A 41 -15.66 11.10 -6.15
CA ASN A 41 -16.70 11.31 -5.14
C ASN A 41 -16.92 10.06 -4.27
N GLU A 42 -16.14 9.00 -4.50
CA GLU A 42 -16.17 7.79 -3.68
C GLU A 42 -15.60 8.05 -2.27
N GLN A 43 -15.93 7.16 -1.34
CA GLN A 43 -15.37 7.22 0.01
C GLN A 43 -13.90 6.82 0.01
N LEU A 44 -13.09 7.55 0.79
CA LEU A 44 -11.72 7.14 1.08
C LEU A 44 -11.75 6.04 2.12
N TYR A 45 -11.50 4.81 1.69
CA TYR A 45 -11.36 3.67 2.59
C TYR A 45 -9.89 3.55 3.03
N GLU A 46 -9.67 3.16 4.28
CA GLU A 46 -8.35 2.73 4.73
C GLU A 46 -7.92 1.53 3.87
N TYR A 47 -6.75 1.61 3.23
CA TYR A 47 -6.12 0.44 2.63
C TYR A 47 -5.56 -0.45 3.74
N ALA A 48 -6.44 -1.08 4.50
CA ALA A 48 -6.10 -2.28 5.23
C ALA A 48 -6.12 -3.38 4.18
N CYS A 49 -5.01 -4.10 4.00
CA CYS A 49 -4.96 -5.33 3.20
C CYS A 49 -5.92 -6.35 3.84
N HIS A 50 -7.22 -6.21 3.59
CA HIS A 50 -8.26 -7.18 3.91
C HIS A 50 -8.17 -8.25 2.83
N GLU A 51 -7.05 -8.98 2.82
CA GLU A 51 -6.86 -10.17 2.00
C GLU A 51 -7.71 -11.32 2.60
N GLY A 52 -9.03 -11.06 2.67
CA GLY A 52 -10.15 -11.91 3.06
C GLY A 52 -10.03 -12.73 4.35
N ASN A 53 -9.03 -12.51 5.20
CA ASN A 53 -8.66 -13.41 6.30
C ASN A 53 -8.56 -14.89 5.85
N TYR A 54 -8.36 -15.15 4.55
CA TYR A 54 -8.34 -16.51 4.01
C TYR A 54 -7.11 -17.29 4.48
N GLY A 55 -6.02 -16.59 4.83
CA GLY A 55 -4.81 -17.21 5.37
C GLY A 55 -5.11 -18.05 6.60
N MET A 56 -5.93 -17.55 7.54
CA MET A 56 -6.28 -18.30 8.75
C MET A 56 -7.13 -19.53 8.44
N HIS A 57 -8.11 -19.40 7.54
CA HIS A 57 -8.91 -20.55 7.08
C HIS A 57 -8.04 -21.61 6.38
N GLY A 58 -7.12 -21.18 5.51
CA GLY A 58 -6.19 -22.07 4.80
C GLY A 58 -5.24 -22.83 5.73
N ILE A 59 -4.67 -22.15 6.73
CA ILE A 59 -3.78 -22.77 7.74
C ILE A 59 -4.53 -23.84 8.53
N LEU A 60 -5.72 -23.53 9.02
CA LEU A 60 -6.54 -24.48 9.80
C LEU A 60 -7.02 -25.66 8.96
N ALA A 61 -7.41 -25.43 7.71
CA ALA A 61 -7.81 -26.49 6.78
C ALA A 61 -6.65 -27.46 6.52
N GLY A 62 -5.42 -26.95 6.32
CA GLY A 62 -4.22 -27.77 6.16
C GLY A 62 -3.92 -28.64 7.38
N ALA A 63 -4.01 -28.08 8.58
CA ALA A 63 -3.81 -28.84 9.82
C ALA A 63 -4.82 -29.99 9.97
N ARG A 64 -6.11 -29.73 9.70
CA ARG A 64 -7.18 -30.74 9.77
C ARG A 64 -7.01 -31.85 8.73
N ALA A 65 -6.51 -31.52 7.54
CA ALA A 65 -6.16 -32.52 6.53
C ALA A 65 -5.02 -33.44 7.02
N GLY A 66 -3.99 -32.86 7.67
CA GLY A 66 -2.89 -33.62 8.27
C GLY A 66 -3.32 -34.53 9.42
N GLU A 67 -4.27 -34.11 10.25
CA GLU A 67 -4.84 -34.95 11.32
C GLU A 67 -5.62 -36.15 10.77
N LYS A 68 -6.38 -35.97 9.68
CA LYS A 68 -7.14 -37.07 9.03
C LYS A 68 -6.27 -38.08 8.31
N ALA A 69 -5.06 -37.70 7.91
CA ALA A 69 -4.11 -38.55 7.20
C ALA A 69 -3.25 -39.42 8.13
N ARG A 70 -3.42 -39.29 9.46
CA ARG A 70 -2.80 -40.11 10.49
C ARG A 70 -3.77 -41.20 10.95
#